data_AF-A0AAW0LFW7-F1
#
_entry.id   AF-A0AAW0LFW7-F1
#
_cell.length_a   1.000
_cell.length_b   1.000
_cell.length_c   1.000
_cell.angle_alpha   90.00
_cell.angle_beta   90.00
_cell.angle_gamma   90.00
#
_symmetry.space_group_name_H-M   'P 1'
#
loop_
_entity.id
_entity.type
_entity.pdbx_description
1 polymer ?
#
loop_
_entity_poly.entity_id
_entity_poly.type
_entity_poly.pdbx_seq_one_letter_code
_entity_poly.pdbx_strand_id
1 'polypeptide(L)' 'MKRATSKSVLSNEFDREIDWELRPGGMLVQKRDAGDASSGPMIKIKVSHGSYHHDITVPAQSTFGN' A
#
# COMPACT_ATOMS: atom_id res chain seq x y z
N MET A 1 30.86 7.63 39.80
CA MET A 1 29.49 7.30 39.39
C MET A 1 28.92 8.47 38.60
N LYS A 2 28.77 8.37 37.28
CA LYS A 2 28.03 9.34 36.47
C LYS A 2 27.05 8.52 35.65
N ARG A 3 25.75 8.67 35.95
CA ARG A 3 24.66 7.94 35.30
C ARG A 3 24.64 8.30 33.82
N ALA A 4 24.81 7.31 32.95
CA ALA A 4 24.43 7.42 31.55
C ALA A 4 23.01 6.85 31.43
N THR A 5 22.04 7.73 31.23
CA THR A 5 20.72 7.37 30.72
C THR A 5 20.46 8.22 29.50
N SER A 6 21.12 7.87 28.40
CA SER A 6 20.66 8.27 27.08
C SER A 6 19.51 7.34 26.75
N LYS A 7 18.29 7.76 27.09
CA LYS A 7 17.07 7.09 26.66
C LYS A 7 16.99 7.33 25.15
N SER A 8 17.52 6.41 24.36
CA SER A 8 17.30 6.40 22.93
C SER A 8 15.81 6.29 22.72
N VAL A 9 15.16 7.41 22.43
CA VAL A 9 13.84 7.41 21.80
C VAL A 9 14.09 6.88 20.39
N LEU A 10 14.19 5.56 20.28
CA LEU A 10 13.87 4.88 19.05
C LEU A 10 12.36 5.05 18.93
N SER A 11 11.92 6.12 18.28
CA SER A 11 10.55 6.17 17.79
C SER A 11 10.40 4.95 16.88
N ASN A 12 9.64 3.98 17.37
CA ASN A 12 9.36 2.75 16.67
C ASN A 12 8.46 3.08 15.48
N GLU A 13 9.03 3.64 14.41
CA GLU A 13 8.31 3.91 13.14
C GLU A 13 7.80 2.61 12.49
N PHE A 14 8.21 1.46 13.02
CA PHE A 14 7.85 0.13 12.57
C PHE A 14 6.64 -0.48 13.32
N ASP A 15 6.15 0.14 14.41
CA ASP A 15 4.89 -0.24 15.07
C ASP A 15 3.71 0.57 14.52
N ARG A 16 3.68 0.81 13.20
CA ARG A 16 2.45 1.28 12.57
C ARG A 16 1.48 0.10 12.55
N GLU A 17 0.48 0.16 13.44
CA GLU A 17 -0.64 -0.76 13.42
C GLU A 17 -1.26 -0.76 12.01
N ILE A 18 -1.19 -1.90 11.34
CA ILE A 18 -1.72 -2.02 9.97
C ILE A 18 -3.24 -2.05 10.06
N ASP A 19 -3.87 -0.94 9.68
CA ASP A 19 -5.32 -0.85 9.56
C ASP A 19 -5.78 -1.60 8.29
N TRP A 20 -6.48 -2.72 8.51
CA TRP A 20 -7.05 -3.54 7.46
C TRP A 20 -8.54 -3.29 7.34
N GLU A 21 -8.98 -2.88 6.15
CA GLU A 21 -10.39 -2.69 5.83
C GLU A 21 -10.95 -3.94 5.13
N LEU A 22 -12.02 -4.53 5.68
CA LEU A 22 -12.78 -5.59 5.00
C LEU A 22 -13.69 -5.00 3.92
N ARG A 23 -13.50 -5.45 2.67
CA ARG A 23 -14.34 -5.13 1.52
C ARG A 23 -15.23 -6.33 1.12
N PRO A 24 -16.34 -6.10 0.40
CA PRO A 24 -17.21 -7.16 -0.09
C PRO A 24 -16.42 -8.27 -0.82
N GLY A 25 -16.88 -9.52 -0.70
CA GLY A 25 -16.16 -10.68 -1.23
C GLY A 25 -15.00 -11.17 -0.36
N GLY A 26 -14.82 -10.59 0.84
CA GLY A 26 -13.80 -11.04 1.81
C GLY A 26 -12.40 -10.50 1.53
N MET A 27 -12.29 -9.43 0.75
CA MET A 27 -11.01 -8.80 0.43
C MET A 27 -10.56 -7.90 1.59
N LEU A 28 -9.33 -8.06 2.06
CA LEU A 28 -8.69 -7.18 3.04
C LEU A 28 -7.85 -6.12 2.32
N VAL A 29 -8.13 -4.85 2.57
CA VAL A 29 -7.46 -3.71 1.92
C VAL A 29 -6.73 -2.87 2.97
N GLN A 30 -5.44 -2.67 2.78
CA GLN A 30 -4.62 -1.77 3.60
C GLN A 30 -4.50 -0.40 2.92
N LYS A 31 -4.67 0.68 3.68
CA LYS A 31 -4.41 2.05 3.21
C LYS A 31 -2.90 2.31 3.14
N ARG A 32 -2.46 2.96 2.06
CA ARG A 32 -1.07 3.42 1.92
C ARG A 32 -0.93 4.80 2.56
N ASP A 33 0.18 5.05 3.24
CA ASP A 33 0.57 6.40 3.60
C ASP A 33 0.89 7.17 2.32
N ALA A 34 0.16 8.26 2.08
CA ALA A 34 0.28 9.07 0.88
C ALA A 34 1.58 9.89 0.89
N GLY A 35 2.73 9.22 0.77
CA GLY A 35 3.98 9.84 0.31
C GLY A 35 3.87 10.20 -1.17
N ASP A 36 4.62 11.24 -1.59
CA ASP A 36 4.57 11.92 -2.89
C ASP A 36 4.03 11.04 -4.04
N ALA A 37 2.74 11.20 -4.34
CA ALA A 37 2.00 10.45 -5.36
C ALA A 37 2.31 10.94 -6.80
N SER A 38 3.48 11.56 -6.98
CA SER A 38 4.01 12.05 -8.24
C SER A 38 4.37 10.87 -9.15
N SER A 39 3.55 10.66 -10.19
CA SER A 39 3.83 9.90 -11.42
C SER A 39 4.63 8.59 -11.25
N GLY A 40 4.08 7.63 -10.50
CA GLY A 40 4.60 6.25 -10.46
C GLY A 40 4.54 5.55 -11.83
N PRO A 41 5.26 4.43 -12.01
CA PRO A 41 5.28 3.71 -13.29
C PRO A 41 3.88 3.25 -13.72
N MET A 42 3.70 3.04 -15.02
CA MET A 42 2.49 2.46 -15.57
C MET A 42 2.53 0.93 -15.45
N ILE A 43 1.45 0.34 -14.91
CA ILE A 43 1.26 -1.10 -14.79
C ILE A 43 0.39 -1.58 -15.94
N LYS A 44 0.86 -2.60 -16.66
CA LYS A 44 0.08 -3.28 -17.71
C LYS A 44 -0.60 -4.51 -17.14
N ILE A 45 -1.92 -4.53 -17.19
CA ILE A 45 -2.78 -5.60 -16.71
C ILE A 45 -3.35 -6.34 -17.92
N LYS A 46 -3.20 -7.66 -17.96
CA LYS A 46 -3.82 -8.52 -18.97
C LYS A 46 -4.98 -9.29 -18.36
N VAL A 47 -6.19 -9.05 -18.84
CA VAL A 47 -7.41 -9.75 -18.43
C VAL A 47 -7.75 -10.77 -19.50
N SER A 48 -7.94 -12.03 -19.11
CA SER A 48 -8.26 -13.13 -20.02
C SER A 48 -9.61 -13.74 -19.65
N HIS A 49 -10.49 -13.93 -20.63
CA HIS A 49 -11.79 -14.56 -20.45
C HIS A 49 -12.14 -15.44 -21.66
N GLY A 50 -12.11 -16.76 -21.47
CA GLY A 50 -12.17 -17.71 -22.59
C GLY A 50 -11.01 -17.49 -23.57
N SER A 51 -11.33 -17.29 -24.85
CA SER A 51 -10.34 -16.95 -25.90
C SER A 51 -10.06 -15.44 -26.01
N TYR A 52 -10.79 -14.59 -25.28
CA TYR A 52 -10.65 -13.14 -25.34
C TYR A 52 -9.59 -12.63 -24.36
N HIS A 53 -8.87 -11.59 -24.78
CA HIS A 53 -7.83 -10.94 -23.99
C HIS A 53 -7.95 -9.43 -24.11
N HIS A 54 -7.78 -8.73 -22.99
CA HIS A 54 -7.76 -7.28 -22.93
C HIS A 54 -6.54 -6.81 -22.13
N ASP A 55 -5.79 -5.88 -22.71
CA ASP A 55 -4.67 -5.22 -22.06
C ASP A 55 -5.11 -3.83 -21.61
N ILE A 56 -4.92 -3.53 -20.33
CA ILE A 56 -5.25 -2.24 -19.71
C ILE A 56 -4.00 -1.69 -19.05
N THR A 57 -3.72 -0.41 -19.21
CA THR A 57 -2.58 0.25 -18.59
C THR A 57 -3.07 1.24 -17.53
N VAL A 58 -2.63 1.09 -16.29
CA VAL A 58 -3.04 1.94 -15.16
C VAL A 58 -1.83 2.51 -14.41
N PRO A 59 -1.92 3.70 -13.81
CA PRO A 59 -0.88 4.20 -12.91
C PRO A 59 -0.66 3.25 -11.72
N ALA A 60 0.58 3.13 -11.22
CA ALA A 60 0.87 2.34 -10.02
C ALA A 60 0.13 2.79 -8.74
N GLN A 61 -0.35 4.05 -8.74
CA GLN A 61 -1.11 4.62 -7.64
C GLN A 61 -2.64 4.45 -7.79
N SER A 62 -3.11 3.73 -8.81
CA SER A 62 -4.52 3.35 -8.89
C SER A 62 -4.94 2.58 -7.63
N THR A 63 -6.08 2.96 -7.06
CA THR A 63 -6.66 2.39 -5.84
C THR A 63 -8.01 1.77 -6.10
N PHE A 64 -8.58 1.11 -5.11
CA PHE A 64 -9.93 0.56 -5.16
C PHE A 64 -10.96 1.69 -5.23
N GLY A 65 -12.01 1.49 -6.05
CA GLY A 65 -13.16 2.39 -6.13
C GLY A 65 -14.02 2.37 -4.87
N ASN A 66 -14.97 3.30 -4.80
CA ASN A 66 -16.00 3.38 -3.75
C ASN A 66 -17.12 2.37 -3.98
#